data_AF-A0A815JGS9-F1
#
_entry.id   AF-A0A815JGS9-F1
#
_cell.length_a   1.000
_cell.length_b   1.000
_cell.length_c   1.000
_cell.angle_alpha   90.00
_cell.angle_beta   90.00
_cell.angle_gamma   90.00
#
_symmetry.space_group_name_H-M   'P 1'
#
loop_
_entity.id
_entity.type
_entity.pdbx_description
1 polymer ?
#
loop_
_entity_poly.entity_id
_entity_poly.type
_entity_poly.pdbx_seq_one_letter_code
_entity_poly.pdbx_strand_id
1 'polypeptide(L)'
;MRQIELGLCQHSVMWVDDNIFDTTWGNKVQMEKAGTLGGEVSVHFIPKVNTQAALIFLKSAFGQRLKGKPNFRIVTDMHRDNESPPENAGARFLLEVRKLGFDCPCLVFTGRKQESKDQLAKILDPEQQENIQIATSTTNLEKFVSFE
;
A
#
# COMPACT_ATOMS: atom_id res chain seq x y z
N MET A 1 12.95 0.72 31.99
CA MET A 1 12.31 -0.14 30.97
C MET A 1 12.98 0.19 29.64
N ARG A 2 13.80 -0.72 29.09
CA ARG A 2 14.63 -0.47 27.90
C ARG A 2 13.72 -0.26 26.68
N GLN A 3 13.73 0.96 26.13
CA GLN A 3 13.30 1.23 24.77
C GLN A 3 14.24 0.44 23.84
N ILE A 4 13.73 -0.63 23.23
CA ILE A 4 14.45 -1.28 22.14
C ILE A 4 14.28 -0.34 20.94
N GLU A 5 15.35 0.36 20.58
CA GLU A 5 15.50 1.06 19.31
C GLU A 5 15.47 0.01 18.18
N LEU A 6 14.28 -0.43 17.80
CA LEU A 6 14.07 -1.09 16.52
C LEU A 6 14.38 -0.03 15.46
N GLY A 7 15.38 -0.30 14.62
CA GLY A 7 15.96 0.61 13.65
C GLY A 7 14.92 1.57 13.06
N LEU A 8 15.12 2.86 13.33
CA LEU A 8 14.20 3.95 12.99
C LEU A 8 14.07 4.08 11.47
N CYS A 9 13.26 3.23 10.86
CA CYS A 9 12.79 3.45 9.51
C CYS A 9 11.95 4.73 9.54
N GLN A 10 12.43 5.77 8.85
CA GLN A 10 11.73 7.05 8.80
C GLN A 10 10.49 6.97 7.92
N HIS A 11 10.37 5.95 7.08
CA HIS A 11 9.28 5.81 6.13
C HIS A 11 8.59 4.48 6.31
N SER A 12 7.29 4.42 6.03
CA SER A 12 6.49 3.21 6.14
C SER A 12 5.63 3.02 4.91
N VAL A 13 5.65 1.82 4.34
CA VAL A 13 4.81 1.44 3.21
C VAL A 13 4.01 0.21 3.60
N MET A 14 2.69 0.35 3.67
CA MET A 14 1.83 -0.83 3.71
C MET A 14 1.63 -1.33 2.29
N TRP A 15 1.86 -2.62 2.06
CA TRP A 15 1.62 -3.25 0.76
C TRP A 15 0.60 -4.37 0.92
N VAL A 16 -0.48 -4.30 0.15
CA VAL A 16 -1.54 -5.29 0.16
C VAL A 16 -1.63 -6.02 -1.18
N ASP A 17 -1.26 -7.30 -1.18
CA ASP A 17 -1.15 -8.14 -2.37
C ASP A 17 -1.29 -9.61 -1.92
N ASP A 18 -2.08 -10.41 -2.64
CA ASP A 18 -2.39 -11.79 -2.27
C ASP A 18 -1.19 -12.73 -2.39
N ASN A 19 -0.21 -12.37 -3.23
CA ASN A 19 1.02 -13.13 -3.45
C ASN A 19 2.21 -12.56 -2.65
N ILE A 20 2.01 -11.60 -1.73
CA ILE A 20 3.10 -10.85 -1.08
C ILE A 20 4.12 -11.70 -0.30
N PHE A 21 3.74 -12.90 0.12
CA PHE A 21 4.63 -13.84 0.81
C PHE A 21 5.14 -14.96 -0.09
N ASP A 22 4.76 -14.98 -1.36
CA ASP A 22 5.23 -15.97 -2.32
C ASP A 22 6.68 -15.69 -2.70
N THR A 23 7.46 -16.75 -2.79
CA THR A 23 8.89 -16.64 -3.11
C THR A 23 9.12 -16.13 -4.53
N THR A 24 8.18 -16.38 -5.43
CA THR A 24 8.20 -15.98 -6.84
C THR A 24 7.39 -14.72 -7.13
N TRP A 25 6.97 -13.98 -6.09
CA TRP A 25 6.20 -12.76 -6.26
C TRP A 25 6.98 -11.72 -7.07
N GLY A 26 6.42 -11.30 -8.21
CA GLY A 26 7.13 -10.50 -9.21
C GLY A 26 7.59 -9.13 -8.73
N ASN A 27 7.01 -8.60 -7.65
CA ASN A 27 7.34 -7.29 -7.08
C ASN A 27 8.29 -7.36 -5.88
N LYS A 28 8.72 -8.56 -5.49
CA LYS A 28 9.58 -8.77 -4.32
C LYS A 28 10.92 -8.03 -4.45
N VAL A 29 11.51 -8.05 -5.64
CA VAL A 29 12.80 -7.39 -5.91
C VAL A 29 12.71 -5.88 -5.70
N GLN A 30 11.58 -5.26 -6.03
CA GLN A 30 11.33 -3.82 -5.90
C GLN A 30 11.16 -3.44 -4.44
N MET A 31 10.42 -4.26 -3.68
CA MET A 31 10.29 -4.13 -2.22
C MET A 31 11.67 -4.25 -1.53
N GLU A 32 12.47 -5.25 -1.91
CA GLU A 32 13.82 -5.46 -1.37
C GLU A 32 14.77 -4.32 -1.73
N LYS A 33 14.76 -3.86 -3.00
CA LYS A 33 15.54 -2.69 -3.44
C LYS A 33 15.19 -1.45 -2.62
N ALA A 34 13.92 -1.13 -2.47
CA ALA A 34 13.49 0.03 -1.69
C ALA A 34 13.82 -0.09 -0.19
N GLY A 35 13.80 -1.31 0.37
CA GLY A 35 14.22 -1.57 1.75
C GLY A 35 15.74 -1.52 1.95
N THR A 36 16.52 -1.69 0.88
CA THR A 36 18.00 -1.76 0.88
C THR A 36 18.67 -0.53 0.29
N LEU A 37 17.93 0.50 -0.15
CA LEU A 37 18.47 1.83 -0.50
C LEU A 37 19.08 2.48 0.75
N GLY A 38 20.25 1.97 1.12
CA GLY A 38 21.07 2.37 2.23
C GLY A 38 21.67 3.73 1.95
N GLY A 39 21.25 4.72 2.73
CA GLY A 39 21.88 6.03 2.77
C GLY A 39 21.00 7.05 3.48
N GLU A 40 19.80 7.31 2.96
CA GLU A 40 19.00 8.47 3.38
C GLU A 40 17.52 8.16 3.70
N VAL A 41 16.94 7.10 3.12
CA VAL A 41 15.50 6.77 3.29
C VAL A 41 15.36 5.31 3.71
N SER A 42 15.27 5.05 5.02
CA SER A 42 14.95 3.70 5.52
C SER A 42 13.44 3.47 5.47
N VAL A 43 13.00 2.52 4.64
CA VAL A 43 11.59 2.17 4.42
C VAL A 43 11.22 0.89 5.17
N HIS A 44 10.24 0.99 6.07
CA HIS A 44 9.62 -0.16 6.73
C HIS A 44 8.42 -0.65 5.94
N PHE A 45 8.50 -1.87 5.42
CA PHE A 45 7.38 -2.51 4.73
C PHE A 45 6.45 -3.23 5.72
N ILE A 46 5.15 -3.01 5.55
CA ILE A 46 4.07 -3.64 6.32
C ILE A 46 3.26 -4.51 5.34
N PRO A 47 3.69 -5.76 5.06
CA PRO A 47 3.03 -6.63 4.09
C PRO A 47 1.71 -7.19 4.65
N LYS A 48 0.70 -7.26 3.79
CA LYS A 48 -0.63 -7.82 4.09
C LYS A 48 -1.15 -8.60 2.89
N VAL A 49 -1.67 -9.80 3.15
CA VAL A 49 -2.17 -10.70 2.09
C VAL A 49 -3.57 -10.34 1.59
N ASN A 50 -4.33 -9.57 2.36
CA ASN A 50 -5.71 -9.24 2.03
C ASN A 50 -6.19 -7.98 2.78
N THR A 51 -7.37 -7.52 2.37
CA THR A 51 -8.06 -6.33 2.89
C THR A 51 -8.31 -6.47 4.38
N GLN A 52 -8.76 -7.64 4.85
CA GLN A 52 -9.10 -7.84 6.25
C GLN A 52 -7.87 -7.64 7.17
N ALA A 53 -6.75 -8.27 6.83
CA ALA A 53 -5.50 -8.16 7.59
C ALA A 53 -4.97 -6.71 7.59
N ALA A 54 -5.06 -6.02 6.45
CA ALA A 54 -4.69 -4.62 6.33
C ALA A 54 -5.56 -3.72 7.21
N LEU A 55 -6.87 -3.88 7.17
CA LEU A 55 -7.80 -3.09 7.99
C LEU A 55 -7.66 -3.36 9.49
N ILE A 56 -7.40 -4.61 9.90
CA ILE A 56 -7.10 -4.94 11.31
C ILE A 56 -5.87 -4.16 11.76
N PHE A 57 -4.80 -4.15 10.96
CA PHE A 57 -3.61 -3.37 11.28
C PHE A 57 -3.91 -1.87 11.37
N LEU A 58 -4.61 -1.31 10.39
CA LEU A 58 -4.93 0.13 10.36
C LEU A 58 -5.78 0.55 11.57
N LYS A 59 -6.67 -0.31 12.05
CA LYS A 59 -7.48 -0.09 13.27
C LYS A 59 -6.68 -0.26 14.56
N SER A 60 -5.52 -0.91 14.54
CA SER A 60 -4.68 -1.09 15.72
C SER A 60 -4.05 0.23 16.18
N ALA A 61 -3.58 0.27 17.44
CA ALA A 61 -2.87 1.43 17.97
C ALA A 61 -1.62 1.81 17.15
N PHE A 62 -0.97 0.84 16.51
CA PHE A 62 0.18 1.11 15.62
C PHE A 62 -0.27 1.74 14.32
N GLY A 63 -1.28 1.17 13.66
CA GLY A 63 -1.81 1.70 12.41
C GLY A 63 -2.35 3.13 12.57
N GLN A 64 -3.09 3.40 13.65
CA GLN A 64 -3.63 4.73 13.92
C GLN A 64 -2.53 5.80 14.12
N ARG A 65 -1.32 5.43 14.58
CA ARG A 65 -0.18 6.37 14.68
C ARG A 65 0.36 6.83 13.33
N LEU A 66 0.09 6.07 12.26
CA LEU A 66 0.50 6.39 10.89
C LEU A 66 -0.50 7.34 10.20
N LYS A 67 -1.69 7.53 10.77
CA LYS A 67 -2.72 8.40 10.21
C LYS A 67 -2.23 9.85 10.17
N GLY A 68 -2.35 10.48 8.99
CA GLY A 68 -1.90 11.86 8.75
C GLY A 68 -0.37 12.04 8.73
N LYS A 69 0.40 10.95 8.71
CA LYS A 69 1.86 11.03 8.62
C LYS A 69 2.30 11.14 7.15
N PRO A 70 3.16 12.13 6.80
CA PRO A 70 3.59 12.35 5.41
C PRO A 70 4.52 11.25 4.88
N ASN A 71 5.12 10.48 5.78
CA ASN A 71 6.05 9.38 5.52
C ASN A 71 5.36 7.99 5.50
N PHE A 72 4.03 7.94 5.47
CA PHE A 72 3.27 6.72 5.31
C PHE A 72 2.63 6.66 3.93
N ARG A 73 2.79 5.54 3.22
CA ARG A 73 2.18 5.27 1.92
C ARG A 73 1.52 3.90 1.89
N ILE A 74 0.56 3.71 0.99
CA ILE A 74 -0.10 2.44 0.76
C ILE A 74 0.11 2.01 -0.70
N VAL A 75 0.48 0.76 -0.91
CA VAL A 75 0.45 0.08 -2.21
C VAL A 75 -0.60 -1.03 -2.13
N THR A 76 -1.43 -1.17 -3.16
CA THR A 76 -2.39 -2.28 -3.26
C THR A 76 -2.47 -2.78 -4.69
N ASP A 77 -2.63 -4.09 -4.85
CA ASP A 77 -3.13 -4.63 -6.11
C ASP A 77 -4.65 -4.37 -6.20
N MET A 78 -5.12 -4.07 -7.42
CA MET A 78 -6.55 -3.97 -7.72
C MET A 78 -7.21 -5.35 -7.68
N HIS A 79 -6.56 -6.35 -8.27
CA HIS A 79 -7.09 -7.71 -8.42
C HIS A 79 -6.43 -8.63 -7.40
N ARG A 80 -7.21 -9.32 -6.55
CA ARG A 80 -6.68 -10.26 -5.56
C ARG A 80 -7.57 -11.50 -5.50
N ASP A 81 -7.06 -12.65 -5.93
CA ASP A 81 -7.83 -13.88 -6.12
C ASP A 81 -8.33 -14.48 -4.80
N ASN A 82 -7.66 -14.15 -3.69
CA ASN A 82 -8.06 -14.56 -2.34
C ASN A 82 -9.20 -13.70 -1.74
N GLU A 83 -9.79 -12.78 -2.50
CA GLU A 83 -10.89 -11.92 -2.08
C GLU A 83 -12.13 -12.04 -2.96
N SER A 84 -13.27 -11.61 -2.41
CA SER A 84 -14.55 -11.63 -3.12
C SER A 84 -15.24 -10.24 -3.10
N PRO A 85 -15.56 -9.65 -4.26
CA PRO A 85 -15.09 -10.07 -5.59
C PRO A 85 -13.61 -9.71 -5.82
N PRO A 86 -12.85 -10.51 -6.59
CA PRO A 86 -11.40 -10.33 -6.73
C PRO A 86 -11.02 -9.08 -7.53
N GLU A 87 -11.79 -8.74 -8.56
CA GLU A 87 -11.46 -7.72 -9.58
C GLU A 87 -11.42 -6.27 -9.08
N ASN A 88 -11.96 -6.00 -7.89
CA ASN A 88 -12.00 -4.67 -7.31
C ASN A 88 -11.54 -4.64 -5.85
N ALA A 89 -10.82 -5.68 -5.42
CA ALA A 89 -10.35 -5.80 -4.05
C ALA A 89 -9.58 -4.55 -3.62
N GLY A 90 -8.67 -4.03 -4.45
CA GLY A 90 -7.91 -2.82 -4.16
C GLY A 90 -8.79 -1.59 -3.95
N ALA A 91 -9.78 -1.38 -4.81
CA ALA A 91 -10.73 -0.26 -4.68
C ALA A 91 -11.57 -0.36 -3.39
N ARG A 92 -12.10 -1.55 -3.08
CA ARG A 92 -12.84 -1.80 -1.83
C ARG A 92 -11.98 -1.55 -0.59
N PHE A 93 -10.72 -1.97 -0.63
CA PHE A 93 -9.77 -1.68 0.44
C PHE A 93 -9.54 -0.17 0.60
N LEU A 94 -9.29 0.57 -0.48
CA LEU A 94 -9.06 2.02 -0.42
C LEU A 94 -10.29 2.79 0.08
N LEU A 95 -11.50 2.36 -0.28
CA LEU A 95 -12.73 2.91 0.29
C LEU A 95 -12.74 2.79 1.83
N GLU A 96 -12.40 1.62 2.36
CA GLU A 96 -12.33 1.40 3.82
C GLU A 96 -11.18 2.17 4.48
N VAL A 97 -10.04 2.32 3.81
CA VAL A 97 -8.92 3.18 4.25
C VAL A 97 -9.40 4.63 4.41
N ARG A 98 -10.14 5.15 3.43
CA ARG A 98 -10.72 6.51 3.46
C ARG A 98 -11.78 6.66 4.54
N LYS A 99 -12.64 5.66 4.76
CA LYS A 99 -13.61 5.63 5.89
C LYS A 99 -12.92 5.65 7.26
N LEU A 100 -11.74 5.06 7.38
CA LEU A 100 -10.90 5.14 8.58
C LEU A 100 -10.21 6.51 8.73
N GLY A 101 -10.37 7.41 7.76
CA GLY A 101 -9.84 8.77 7.70
C GLY A 101 -8.36 8.86 7.31
N PHE A 102 -7.79 7.81 6.72
CA PHE A 102 -6.43 7.88 6.19
C PHE A 102 -6.47 8.58 4.83
N ASP A 103 -5.72 9.67 4.71
CA ASP A 103 -5.53 10.44 3.46
C ASP A 103 -4.08 10.36 2.95
N CYS A 104 -3.38 9.27 3.27
CA CYS A 104 -2.02 9.07 2.78
C CYS A 104 -1.99 8.80 1.27
N PRO A 105 -0.86 9.06 0.59
CA PRO A 105 -0.64 8.65 -0.78
C PRO A 105 -0.83 7.14 -0.95
N CYS A 106 -1.58 6.77 -1.97
CA CYS A 106 -1.90 5.39 -2.32
C CYS A 106 -1.49 5.12 -3.76
N LEU A 107 -0.91 3.95 -4.01
CA LEU A 107 -0.61 3.45 -5.34
C LEU A 107 -1.40 2.15 -5.58
N VAL A 108 -2.25 2.16 -6.59
CA VAL A 108 -2.77 0.94 -7.19
C VAL A 108 -1.78 0.47 -8.24
N PHE A 109 -1.05 -0.60 -7.95
CA PHE A 109 -0.13 -1.23 -8.90
C PHE A 109 -0.82 -2.40 -9.58
N THR A 110 -0.97 -2.35 -10.90
CA THR A 110 -1.84 -3.27 -11.64
C THR A 110 -1.38 -3.46 -13.07
N GLY A 111 -1.65 -4.62 -13.66
CA GLY A 111 -1.48 -4.85 -15.10
C GLY A 111 -2.56 -4.22 -15.97
N ARG A 112 -3.69 -3.78 -15.39
CA ARG A 112 -4.87 -3.31 -16.13
C ARG A 112 -5.29 -1.90 -15.70
N LYS A 113 -4.58 -0.89 -16.21
CA LYS A 113 -4.72 0.52 -15.78
C LYS A 113 -6.14 1.06 -15.94
N GLN A 114 -6.74 0.89 -17.13
CA GLN A 114 -8.06 1.46 -17.41
C GLN A 114 -9.15 0.79 -16.59
N GLU A 115 -9.16 -0.54 -16.53
CA GLU A 115 -10.10 -1.30 -15.68
C GLU A 115 -10.00 -0.87 -14.21
N SER A 116 -8.78 -0.70 -13.70
CA SER A 116 -8.58 -0.23 -12.32
C SER A 116 -9.10 1.19 -12.10
N LYS A 117 -8.92 2.09 -13.07
CA LYS A 117 -9.47 3.45 -13.02
C LYS A 117 -11.00 3.41 -12.98
N ASP A 118 -11.62 2.57 -13.80
CA ASP A 118 -13.06 2.43 -13.87
C ASP A 118 -13.63 1.82 -12.58
N GLN A 119 -12.93 0.85 -11.97
CA GLN A 119 -13.33 0.27 -10.67
C GLN A 119 -13.23 1.30 -9.53
N LEU A 120 -12.17 2.12 -9.50
CA LEU A 120 -12.06 3.20 -8.51
C LEU A 120 -13.19 4.21 -8.68
N ALA A 121 -13.49 4.64 -9.91
CA ALA A 121 -14.56 5.60 -10.18
C ALA A 121 -15.97 5.08 -9.85
N LYS A 122 -16.18 3.76 -9.83
CA LYS A 122 -17.45 3.14 -9.43
C LYS A 122 -17.64 3.07 -7.92
N ILE A 123 -16.56 2.99 -7.15
CA ILE A 123 -16.60 2.65 -5.72
C ILE A 123 -16.27 3.86 -4.84
N LEU A 124 -15.38 4.74 -5.28
CA LEU A 124 -14.91 5.91 -4.53
C LEU A 124 -15.46 7.20 -5.13
N ASP A 125 -15.91 8.09 -4.25
CA ASP A 125 -16.27 9.46 -4.64
C ASP A 125 -15.01 10.24 -5.09
N PRO A 126 -15.14 11.30 -5.91
CA PRO A 126 -14.00 12.06 -6.42
C PRO A 126 -13.02 12.54 -5.32
N GLU A 127 -13.54 13.00 -4.19
CA GLU A 127 -12.73 13.43 -3.03
C GLU A 127 -11.92 12.28 -2.44
N GLN A 128 -12.49 11.07 -2.43
CA GLN A 128 -11.80 9.88 -1.90
C GLN A 128 -10.70 9.38 -2.84
N GLN A 129 -10.77 9.75 -4.13
CA GLN A 129 -9.77 9.43 -5.13
C GLN A 129 -8.54 10.34 -5.07
N GLU A 130 -8.59 11.42 -4.27
CA GLU A 130 -7.43 12.24 -4.00
C GLU A 130 -6.29 11.39 -3.43
N ASN A 131 -5.05 11.74 -3.81
CA ASN A 131 -3.84 11.04 -3.42
C ASN A 131 -3.77 9.56 -3.87
N ILE A 132 -4.63 9.10 -4.79
CA ILE A 132 -4.54 7.76 -5.40
C ILE A 132 -3.91 7.84 -6.78
N GLN A 133 -2.81 7.11 -6.96
CA GLN A 133 -2.13 6.94 -8.24
C GLN A 133 -2.39 5.53 -8.77
N ILE A 134 -2.45 5.37 -10.10
CA ILE A 134 -2.53 4.05 -10.75
C ILE A 134 -1.32 3.89 -11.65
N ALA A 135 -0.53 2.84 -11.40
CA ALA A 135 0.66 2.54 -12.20
C ALA A 135 0.66 1.10 -12.70
N THR A 136 1.22 0.94 -13.89
CA THR A 136 1.56 -0.35 -14.51
C THR A 136 3.07 -0.55 -14.62
N SER A 137 3.86 0.52 -14.52
CA SER A 137 5.31 0.49 -14.67
C SER A 137 6.01 0.30 -13.33
N THR A 138 6.98 -0.61 -13.31
CA THR A 138 7.83 -0.85 -12.14
C THR A 138 8.61 0.40 -11.73
N THR A 139 8.98 1.27 -12.67
CA THR A 139 9.65 2.55 -12.35
C THR A 139 8.79 3.46 -11.49
N ASN A 140 7.47 3.55 -11.74
CA ASN A 140 6.58 4.37 -10.92
C ASN A 140 6.38 3.74 -9.54
N LEU A 141 6.30 2.42 -9.48
CA LEU A 141 6.27 1.67 -8.23
C LEU A 141 7.54 1.94 -7.40
N GLU A 142 8.73 1.82 -8.00
CA GLU A 142 10.02 2.05 -7.36
C GLU A 142 10.09 3.48 -6.78
N LYS A 143 9.80 4.52 -7.57
CA LYS A 143 9.76 5.90 -7.08
C LYS A 143 8.78 6.08 -5.92
N PHE A 144 7.59 5.49 -6.06
CA PHE A 144 6.56 5.57 -5.03
C PHE A 144 6.97 4.91 -3.72
N VAL A 145 7.63 3.75 -3.74
CA VAL A 145 8.05 3.07 -2.50
C VAL A 145 9.34 3.66 -1.92
N SER A 146 10.17 4.31 -2.74
CA SER A 146 11.42 4.98 -2.32
C SER A 146 11.24 6.43 -1.86
N PHE A 147 10.01 6.96 -1.87
CA PHE A 147 9.71 8.34 -1.49
C PHE A 147 10.30 9.42 -2.41
N GLU A 148 10.50 9.07 -3.68
CA GLU A 148 10.96 9.96 -4.76
C GLU A 148 9.81 10.52 -5.61
#